data_AF-A0A934D5U3-F1
#
_entry.id   AF-A0A934D5U3-F1
#
_cell.length_a   1.000
_cell.length_b   1.000
_cell.length_c   1.000
_cell.angle_alpha   90.00
_cell.angle_beta   90.00
_cell.angle_gamma   90.00
#
_symmetry.space_group_name_H-M   'P 1'
#
loop_
_entity.id
_entity.type
_entity.pdbx_description
1 polymer ?
#
loop_
_entity_poly.entity_id
_entity_poly.type
_entity_poly.pdbx_seq_one_letter_code
_entity_poly.pdbx_strand_id
1 'polypeptide(L)'
;MRFIGMYWIIGLLVILDLLRRRRMDWPILYKQVLHVKNPKNSVGVAIMWTERQVVADLLKKEQYCAIGNLYSSAGISAMIRNIYANPHIRHIVLWGADLSRSGQALVALMGNGVDENFFIIGDEKKGQIEKEIGHEAIDLFRKSVTVVNLRGKPVSELQKTVGALSALPPKPFSPPKMFPTSRPKPFTFPSEQIGFRVHGDTAAQTWLKILNNILRYGRNKTTRYTQENELKELLNVMAVVYGEDPDKPYLPHFFPFSQKDLDTYYPQVLSAKQIPGIAYTYGQRLRAHDGVDQIQNIIDLIKTRPFSKKMVAFTANVKEDWSVVNKGDTPCLTQILCSVQDGKLFMTTHFRSQDMVHGWPRNVFSLRKLQKLIADASGYPMGAFVMITHSAHIYSDDYELVEKILSENLKKELGYTSRQMFEEDLRGNVTIEIEPASTSVAKKKRGRPAKKSKQYEIVLKIYAPNGGLLLKEWRGRTAMDIYIDMINIGDYLVLPSHLVYIGTELQRAEYAIKTGQVEKFSQDPAANKAL
;
A
#
# COMPACT_ATOMS: atom_id res chain seq x y z
N MET A 1 -44.90 -19.07 56.78
CA MET A 1 -44.31 -19.94 55.73
C MET A 1 -44.85 -19.65 54.31
N ARG A 2 -45.11 -18.39 53.94
CA ARG A 2 -45.61 -18.01 52.58
C ARG A 2 -44.89 -16.82 51.93
N PHE A 3 -43.88 -16.24 52.57
CA PHE A 3 -43.19 -15.04 52.06
C PHE A 3 -41.80 -15.28 51.44
N ILE A 4 -41.26 -16.52 51.50
CA ILE A 4 -39.91 -16.84 50.99
C ILE A 4 -39.94 -17.29 49.51
N GLY A 5 -41.08 -17.82 49.01
CA GLY A 5 -41.20 -18.31 47.63
C GLY A 5 -41.32 -17.22 46.54
N MET A 6 -41.80 -16.03 46.89
CA MET A 6 -42.10 -14.98 45.89
C MET A 6 -40.84 -14.20 45.45
N TYR A 7 -39.86 -14.03 46.36
CA TYR A 7 -38.60 -13.36 46.06
C TYR A 7 -37.66 -14.21 45.19
N TRP A 8 -37.73 -15.54 45.30
CA TRP A 8 -36.98 -16.45 44.42
C TRP A 8 -37.53 -16.45 42.99
N ILE A 9 -38.85 -16.37 42.81
CA ILE A 9 -39.47 -16.34 41.48
C ILE A 9 -39.22 -15.00 40.78
N ILE A 10 -39.27 -13.88 41.50
CA ILE A 10 -38.96 -12.55 40.94
C ILE A 10 -37.45 -12.42 40.65
N GLY A 11 -36.57 -12.93 41.52
CA GLY A 11 -35.12 -12.97 41.29
C GLY A 11 -34.74 -13.84 40.08
N LEU A 12 -35.37 -15.00 39.91
CA LEU A 12 -35.16 -15.86 38.75
C LEU A 12 -35.72 -15.24 37.46
N LEU A 13 -36.87 -14.55 37.51
CA LEU A 13 -37.44 -13.83 36.36
C LEU A 13 -36.62 -12.59 35.98
N VAL A 14 -36.03 -11.88 36.94
CA VAL A 14 -35.14 -10.73 36.68
C VAL A 14 -33.78 -11.20 36.18
N ILE A 15 -33.26 -12.33 36.66
CA ILE A 15 -32.04 -12.96 36.11
C ILE A 15 -32.32 -13.54 34.71
N LEU A 16 -33.48 -14.16 34.48
CA LEU A 16 -33.91 -14.62 33.16
C LEU A 16 -34.21 -13.46 32.20
N ASP A 17 -34.69 -12.31 32.68
CA ASP A 17 -34.89 -11.08 31.88
C ASP A 17 -33.55 -10.36 31.65
N LEU A 18 -32.61 -10.37 32.60
CA LEU A 18 -31.23 -9.88 32.40
C LEU A 18 -30.41 -10.79 31.47
N LEU A 19 -30.63 -12.11 31.52
CA LEU A 19 -30.06 -13.08 30.58
C LEU A 19 -30.77 -13.05 29.22
N ARG A 20 -32.08 -12.75 29.14
CA ARG A 20 -32.81 -12.49 27.89
C ARG A 20 -32.50 -11.13 27.27
N ARG A 21 -32.07 -10.14 28.06
CA ARG A 21 -31.76 -8.76 27.62
C ARG A 21 -30.31 -8.49 27.27
N ARG A 22 -29.41 -9.48 27.29
CA ARG A 22 -28.22 -9.42 26.44
C ARG A 22 -28.64 -9.69 25.00
N ARG A 23 -29.38 -8.77 24.38
CA ARG A 23 -29.28 -8.60 22.93
C ARG A 23 -27.80 -8.37 22.67
N MET A 24 -27.13 -9.30 22.00
CA MET A 24 -25.78 -9.04 21.53
C MET A 24 -25.79 -7.74 20.76
N ASP A 25 -24.90 -6.81 21.13
CA ASP A 25 -24.73 -5.56 20.41
C ASP A 25 -24.29 -5.93 18.98
N TRP A 26 -25.21 -5.81 18.04
CA TRP A 26 -25.05 -6.24 16.65
C TRP A 26 -25.27 -5.03 15.73
N PRO A 27 -24.46 -4.84 14.67
CA PRO A 27 -23.33 -5.68 14.21
C PRO A 27 -22.14 -5.69 15.16
N ILE A 28 -21.45 -6.83 15.23
CA ILE A 28 -20.25 -7.00 16.08
C ILE A 28 -18.99 -6.41 15.43
N LEU A 29 -18.99 -6.28 14.10
CA LEU A 29 -17.92 -5.65 13.32
C LEU A 29 -18.54 -4.59 12.42
N TYR A 30 -17.81 -3.49 12.18
CA TYR A 30 -18.19 -2.45 11.23
C TYR A 30 -19.50 -1.71 11.55
N LYS A 31 -19.91 -1.64 12.83
CA LYS A 31 -21.16 -1.01 13.28
C LYS A 31 -21.33 0.44 12.79
N GLN A 32 -20.24 1.20 12.75
CA GLN A 32 -20.20 2.60 12.31
C GLN A 32 -20.31 2.80 10.79
N VAL A 33 -20.15 1.76 9.98
CA VAL A 33 -20.33 1.85 8.52
C VAL A 33 -21.57 1.09 8.05
N LEU A 34 -21.89 -0.08 8.59
CA LEU A 34 -23.06 -0.84 8.12
C LEU A 34 -24.37 -0.05 8.27
N HIS A 35 -25.15 0.03 7.20
CA HIS A 35 -26.44 0.71 7.22
C HIS A 35 -27.53 -0.27 7.66
N VAL A 36 -27.72 -0.37 8.97
CA VAL A 36 -28.67 -1.29 9.62
C VAL A 36 -30.05 -0.66 9.75
N LYS A 37 -31.11 -1.42 9.43
CA LYS A 37 -32.51 -0.97 9.63
C LYS A 37 -33.37 -1.95 10.40
N ASN A 38 -33.55 -3.16 9.89
CA ASN A 38 -34.38 -4.17 10.56
C ASN A 38 -33.55 -5.41 10.94
N PRO A 39 -32.88 -5.44 12.11
CA PRO A 39 -32.04 -6.56 12.53
C PRO A 39 -32.71 -7.94 12.53
N LYS A 40 -34.05 -8.01 12.51
CA LYS A 40 -34.81 -9.27 12.46
C LYS A 40 -35.09 -9.76 11.03
N ASN A 41 -34.84 -8.94 10.03
CA ASN A 41 -35.04 -9.29 8.63
C ASN A 41 -33.99 -10.31 8.18
N SER A 42 -34.37 -11.21 7.27
CA SER A 42 -33.51 -12.28 6.75
C SER A 42 -32.62 -11.86 5.57
N VAL A 43 -32.76 -10.63 5.07
CA VAL A 43 -32.07 -10.13 3.88
C VAL A 43 -30.95 -9.17 4.24
N GLY A 44 -29.71 -9.52 3.92
CA GLY A 44 -28.58 -8.59 3.83
C GLY A 44 -28.35 -8.14 2.39
N VAL A 45 -27.86 -6.93 2.18
CA VAL A 45 -27.51 -6.41 0.85
C VAL A 45 -26.02 -6.04 0.80
N ALA A 46 -25.28 -6.66 -0.11
CA ALA A 46 -23.86 -6.40 -0.33
C ALA A 46 -23.68 -5.64 -1.65
N ILE A 47 -23.11 -4.43 -1.59
CA ILE A 47 -23.16 -3.47 -2.72
C ILE A 47 -21.82 -3.12 -3.37
N MET A 48 -20.76 -3.87 -3.04
CA MET A 48 -19.38 -3.63 -3.49
C MET A 48 -18.99 -2.14 -3.50
N TRP A 49 -18.73 -1.54 -4.66
CA TRP A 49 -18.30 -0.15 -4.81
C TRP A 49 -19.45 0.85 -5.04
N THR A 50 -20.68 0.39 -5.18
CA THR A 50 -21.81 1.29 -5.36
C THR A 50 -22.12 2.04 -4.06
N GLU A 51 -22.50 3.31 -4.18
CA GLU A 51 -22.77 4.15 -3.01
C GLU A 51 -23.91 3.62 -2.13
N ARG A 52 -23.63 3.53 -0.82
CA ARG A 52 -24.56 2.96 0.16
C ARG A 52 -25.85 3.73 0.29
N GLN A 53 -25.76 5.06 0.30
CA GLN A 53 -26.94 5.90 0.44
C GLN A 53 -27.85 5.77 -0.79
N VAL A 54 -27.27 5.73 -1.99
CA VAL A 54 -28.01 5.48 -3.24
C VAL A 54 -28.80 4.17 -3.13
N VAL A 55 -28.19 3.07 -2.68
CA VAL A 55 -28.93 1.80 -2.53
C VAL A 55 -29.96 1.84 -1.41
N ALA A 56 -29.67 2.52 -0.30
CA ALA A 56 -30.61 2.68 0.80
C ALA A 56 -31.88 3.44 0.38
N ASP A 57 -31.75 4.44 -0.50
CA ASP A 57 -32.87 5.24 -0.99
C ASP A 57 -33.74 4.46 -2.01
N LEU A 58 -33.20 3.38 -2.60
CA LEU A 58 -33.92 2.51 -3.53
C LEU A 58 -34.78 1.43 -2.83
N LEU A 59 -34.56 1.18 -1.54
CA LEU A 59 -35.16 0.06 -0.79
C LEU A 59 -35.98 0.54 0.40
N LYS A 60 -37.05 -0.18 0.75
CA LYS A 60 -37.83 0.13 1.96
C LYS A 60 -37.08 -0.37 3.20
N LYS A 61 -37.02 0.45 4.26
CA LYS A 61 -36.22 0.21 5.47
C LYS A 61 -36.58 -1.11 6.17
N GLU A 62 -37.82 -1.58 6.02
CA GLU A 62 -38.33 -2.79 6.67
C GLU A 62 -37.89 -4.08 5.94
N GLN A 63 -37.49 -3.96 4.66
CA GLN A 63 -37.22 -5.09 3.76
C GLN A 63 -35.81 -5.67 3.87
N TYR A 64 -34.92 -5.03 4.64
CA TYR A 64 -33.55 -5.51 4.78
C TYR A 64 -33.03 -5.34 6.21
N CYS A 65 -32.07 -6.19 6.54
CA CYS A 65 -31.35 -6.17 7.80
C CYS A 65 -30.28 -5.09 7.80
N ALA A 66 -29.33 -5.20 6.87
CA ALA A 66 -28.24 -4.26 6.71
C ALA A 66 -27.81 -4.15 5.24
N ILE A 67 -27.32 -2.98 4.86
CA ILE A 67 -26.60 -2.73 3.61
C ILE A 67 -25.13 -2.47 3.93
N GLY A 68 -24.23 -3.16 3.24
CA GLY A 68 -22.78 -3.03 3.42
C GLY A 68 -22.03 -3.02 2.09
N ASN A 69 -20.97 -2.21 2.02
CA ASN A 69 -20.03 -2.25 0.91
C ASN A 69 -19.02 -3.36 1.14
N LEU A 70 -18.87 -4.24 0.15
CA LEU A 70 -17.86 -5.30 0.17
C LEU A 70 -16.70 -4.86 -0.74
N TYR A 71 -15.76 -4.06 -0.24
CA TYR A 71 -14.68 -3.52 -1.06
C TYR A 71 -13.55 -4.51 -1.34
N SER A 72 -13.37 -5.55 -0.53
CA SER A 72 -12.34 -6.59 -0.69
C SER A 72 -12.87 -7.96 -0.25
N SER A 73 -12.17 -9.04 -0.62
CA SER A 73 -12.49 -10.41 -0.18
C SER A 73 -12.27 -10.60 1.32
N ALA A 74 -11.39 -9.83 1.97
CA ALA A 74 -11.21 -9.85 3.42
C ALA A 74 -12.49 -9.49 4.19
N GLY A 75 -13.37 -8.66 3.61
CA GLY A 75 -14.68 -8.34 4.18
C GLY A 75 -15.64 -9.53 4.28
N ILE A 76 -15.36 -10.64 3.59
CA ILE A 76 -16.19 -11.85 3.65
C ILE A 76 -16.09 -12.52 5.03
N SER A 77 -14.91 -12.58 5.65
CA SER A 77 -14.75 -13.08 7.03
C SER A 77 -15.61 -12.28 8.01
N ALA A 78 -15.58 -10.94 7.89
CA ALA A 78 -16.39 -10.07 8.71
C ALA A 78 -17.90 -10.24 8.48
N MET A 79 -18.31 -10.47 7.22
CA MET A 79 -19.68 -10.80 6.85
C MET A 79 -20.13 -12.09 7.52
N ILE A 80 -19.33 -13.16 7.44
CA ILE A 80 -19.61 -14.45 8.09
C ILE A 80 -19.74 -14.27 9.61
N ARG A 81 -18.79 -13.59 10.25
CA ARG A 81 -18.81 -13.31 11.69
C ARG A 81 -20.08 -12.54 12.11
N ASN A 82 -20.43 -11.47 11.39
CA ASN A 82 -21.65 -10.70 11.66
C ASN A 82 -22.92 -11.55 11.44
N ILE A 83 -22.97 -12.41 10.43
CA ILE A 83 -24.12 -13.27 10.17
C ILE A 83 -24.23 -14.39 11.22
N TYR A 84 -23.14 -14.96 11.69
CA TYR A 84 -23.18 -15.89 12.83
C TYR A 84 -23.63 -15.23 14.12
N ALA A 85 -23.30 -13.95 14.33
CA ALA A 85 -23.82 -13.17 15.45
C ALA A 85 -25.32 -12.81 15.30
N ASN A 86 -25.83 -12.75 14.06
CA ASN A 86 -27.25 -12.59 13.76
C ASN A 86 -27.74 -13.62 12.71
N PRO A 87 -27.98 -14.87 13.13
CA PRO A 87 -28.25 -15.99 12.21
C PRO A 87 -29.62 -15.91 11.53
N HIS A 88 -30.41 -14.86 11.78
CA HIS A 88 -31.64 -14.58 11.04
C HIS A 88 -31.38 -14.19 9.59
N ILE A 89 -30.19 -13.67 9.27
CA ILE A 89 -29.80 -13.36 7.89
C ILE A 89 -29.61 -14.68 7.14
N ARG A 90 -30.49 -14.94 6.18
CA ARG A 90 -30.53 -16.16 5.36
C ARG A 90 -30.29 -15.87 3.88
N HIS A 91 -30.43 -14.62 3.47
CA HIS A 91 -30.27 -14.21 2.08
C HIS A 91 -29.33 -13.01 1.99
N ILE A 92 -28.36 -13.09 1.08
CA ILE A 92 -27.49 -11.98 0.73
C ILE A 92 -27.78 -11.62 -0.72
N VAL A 93 -28.33 -10.43 -0.94
CA VAL A 93 -28.50 -9.88 -2.29
C VAL A 93 -27.23 -9.12 -2.65
N LEU A 94 -26.54 -9.61 -3.68
CA LEU A 94 -25.29 -9.04 -4.15
C LEU A 94 -25.54 -8.20 -5.40
N TRP A 95 -25.38 -6.88 -5.31
CA TRP A 95 -25.78 -5.95 -6.37
C TRP A 95 -24.81 -4.78 -6.51
N GLY A 96 -24.73 -4.13 -7.67
CA GLY A 96 -23.85 -2.97 -7.88
C GLY A 96 -22.53 -3.30 -8.57
N ALA A 97 -21.61 -2.32 -8.55
CA ALA A 97 -20.36 -2.33 -9.30
C ALA A 97 -19.23 -3.08 -8.55
N ASP A 98 -18.76 -4.18 -9.13
CA ASP A 98 -17.72 -5.04 -8.53
C ASP A 98 -16.32 -4.73 -9.09
N LEU A 99 -15.79 -3.56 -8.75
CA LEU A 99 -14.49 -3.09 -9.26
C LEU A 99 -13.30 -3.88 -8.68
N SER A 100 -13.47 -4.49 -7.52
CA SER A 100 -12.43 -5.26 -6.82
C SER A 100 -12.63 -6.77 -6.92
N ARG A 101 -13.66 -7.26 -7.60
CA ARG A 101 -14.03 -8.69 -7.70
C ARG A 101 -14.35 -9.36 -6.38
N SER A 102 -14.60 -8.59 -5.33
CA SER A 102 -14.98 -9.12 -4.02
C SER A 102 -16.35 -9.81 -4.05
N GLY A 103 -17.26 -9.35 -4.91
CA GLY A 103 -18.52 -10.02 -5.16
C GLY A 103 -18.33 -11.35 -5.87
N GLN A 104 -17.40 -11.44 -6.83
CA GLN A 104 -17.02 -12.70 -7.45
C GLN A 104 -16.39 -13.66 -6.43
N ALA A 105 -15.50 -13.19 -5.55
CA ALA A 105 -14.92 -14.00 -4.46
C ALA A 105 -16.00 -14.56 -3.52
N LEU A 106 -17.01 -13.77 -3.15
CA LEU A 106 -18.14 -14.27 -2.35
C LEU A 106 -18.91 -15.38 -3.09
N VAL A 107 -19.17 -15.22 -4.38
CA VAL A 107 -19.84 -16.27 -5.18
C VAL A 107 -18.98 -17.53 -5.28
N ALA A 108 -17.66 -17.39 -5.47
CA ALA A 108 -16.72 -18.51 -5.49
C ALA A 108 -16.70 -19.26 -4.15
N LEU A 109 -16.66 -18.53 -3.02
CA LEU A 109 -16.76 -19.14 -1.69
C LEU A 109 -18.05 -19.95 -1.53
N MET A 110 -19.20 -19.40 -1.94
CA MET A 110 -20.46 -20.12 -1.83
C MET A 110 -20.46 -21.41 -2.63
N GLY A 111 -19.97 -21.37 -3.87
CA GLY A 111 -19.89 -22.53 -4.75
C GLY A 111 -18.87 -23.58 -4.31
N ASN A 112 -17.63 -23.15 -4.05
CA ASN A 112 -16.48 -24.06 -3.96
C ASN A 112 -15.90 -24.19 -2.56
N GLY A 113 -16.17 -23.25 -1.66
CA GLY A 113 -15.60 -23.25 -0.31
C GLY A 113 -14.16 -22.72 -0.28
N VAL A 114 -13.38 -23.26 0.66
CA VAL A 114 -11.98 -22.88 0.86
C VAL A 114 -11.08 -24.12 0.85
N ASP A 115 -9.81 -23.94 0.48
CA ASP A 115 -8.77 -24.98 0.59
C ASP A 115 -8.28 -25.17 2.03
N GLU A 116 -7.36 -26.11 2.24
CA GLU A 116 -6.75 -26.42 3.55
C GLU A 116 -6.06 -25.24 4.25
N ASN A 117 -5.70 -24.20 3.49
CA ASN A 117 -5.09 -22.98 3.98
C ASN A 117 -6.09 -21.80 4.05
N PHE A 118 -7.39 -22.11 3.95
CA PHE A 118 -8.51 -21.16 3.97
C PHE A 118 -8.56 -20.17 2.79
N PHE A 119 -7.86 -20.44 1.68
CA PHE A 119 -8.01 -19.66 0.46
C PHE A 119 -9.30 -20.05 -0.27
N ILE A 120 -10.04 -19.06 -0.77
CA ILE A 120 -11.28 -19.24 -1.51
C ILE A 120 -11.00 -19.95 -2.84
N ILE A 121 -11.58 -21.13 -3.01
CA ILE A 121 -11.37 -21.95 -4.21
C ILE A 121 -12.08 -21.29 -5.41
N GLY A 122 -11.34 -21.01 -6.48
CA GLY A 122 -11.86 -20.34 -7.66
C GLY A 122 -11.94 -18.82 -7.57
N ASP A 123 -11.40 -18.22 -6.50
CA ASP A 123 -11.07 -16.79 -6.50
C ASP A 123 -9.68 -16.57 -7.11
N GLU A 124 -9.62 -15.90 -8.27
CA GLU A 124 -8.37 -15.56 -8.94
C GLU A 124 -7.45 -14.69 -8.07
N LYS A 125 -8.02 -13.93 -7.13
CA LYS A 125 -7.27 -13.05 -6.22
C LYS A 125 -6.78 -13.75 -4.96
N LYS A 126 -7.08 -15.05 -4.81
CA LYS A 126 -6.73 -15.84 -3.61
C LYS A 126 -7.16 -15.14 -2.32
N GLY A 127 -8.41 -14.66 -2.27
CA GLY A 127 -9.01 -14.19 -1.02
C GLY A 127 -8.97 -15.29 0.04
N GLN A 128 -8.66 -14.92 1.27
CA GLN A 128 -8.51 -15.87 2.37
C GLN A 128 -9.58 -15.62 3.43
N ILE A 129 -10.20 -16.68 3.92
CA ILE A 129 -11.11 -16.64 5.06
C ILE A 129 -10.30 -16.85 6.34
N GLU A 130 -10.69 -16.19 7.42
CA GLU A 130 -9.99 -16.31 8.69
C GLU A 130 -10.12 -17.73 9.27
N LYS A 131 -8.97 -18.33 9.58
CA LYS A 131 -8.86 -19.69 10.10
C LYS A 131 -9.66 -19.91 11.38
N GLU A 132 -9.85 -18.87 12.19
CA GLU A 132 -10.60 -18.89 13.45
C GLU A 132 -12.10 -19.15 13.23
N ILE A 133 -12.62 -18.93 12.02
CA ILE A 133 -14.00 -19.29 11.66
C ILE A 133 -14.13 -20.82 11.59
N GLY A 134 -13.12 -21.50 11.05
CA GLY A 134 -13.07 -22.96 10.89
C GLY A 134 -13.90 -23.49 9.72
N HIS A 135 -13.44 -24.59 9.12
CA HIS A 135 -14.07 -25.20 7.93
C HIS A 135 -15.55 -25.57 8.15
N GLU A 136 -15.89 -26.16 9.30
CA GLU A 136 -17.27 -26.58 9.58
C GLU A 136 -18.26 -25.40 9.58
N ALA A 137 -17.84 -24.25 10.11
CA ALA A 137 -18.68 -23.06 10.13
C ALA A 137 -18.77 -22.42 8.73
N ILE A 138 -17.69 -22.43 7.96
CA ILE A 138 -17.72 -21.97 6.56
C ILE A 138 -18.71 -22.82 5.76
N ASP A 139 -18.68 -24.14 5.89
CA ASP A 139 -19.59 -25.04 5.19
C ASP A 139 -21.04 -24.92 5.65
N LEU A 140 -21.27 -24.78 6.95
CA LEU A 140 -22.61 -24.53 7.47
C LEU A 140 -23.17 -23.20 6.96
N PHE A 141 -22.35 -22.13 6.93
CA PHE A 141 -22.72 -20.85 6.35
C PHE A 141 -23.12 -21.00 4.87
N ARG A 142 -22.29 -21.69 4.07
CA ARG A 142 -22.55 -21.94 2.64
C ARG A 142 -23.87 -22.68 2.39
N LYS A 143 -24.17 -23.68 3.22
CA LYS A 143 -25.42 -24.47 3.13
C LYS A 143 -26.65 -23.70 3.63
N SER A 144 -26.44 -22.77 4.56
CA SER A 144 -27.54 -22.11 5.27
C SER A 144 -27.91 -20.75 4.69
N VAL A 145 -26.98 -20.03 4.07
CA VAL A 145 -27.17 -18.68 3.54
C VAL A 145 -27.19 -18.73 2.02
N THR A 146 -28.18 -18.11 1.39
CA THR A 146 -28.28 -18.01 -0.07
C THR A 146 -27.73 -16.68 -0.55
N VAL A 147 -26.73 -16.69 -1.43
CA VAL A 147 -26.28 -15.49 -2.15
C VAL A 147 -27.00 -15.40 -3.48
N VAL A 148 -27.79 -14.34 -3.66
CA VAL A 148 -28.45 -14.03 -4.94
C VAL A 148 -27.60 -13.01 -5.69
N ASN A 149 -26.92 -13.47 -6.74
CA ASN A 149 -26.04 -12.64 -7.55
C ASN A 149 -26.84 -11.81 -8.57
N LEU A 150 -27.02 -10.53 -8.28
CA LEU A 150 -27.64 -9.53 -9.15
C LEU A 150 -26.64 -8.47 -9.63
N ARG A 151 -25.33 -8.78 -9.66
CA ARG A 151 -24.33 -7.86 -10.20
C ARG A 151 -24.65 -7.48 -11.64
N GLY A 152 -24.60 -6.18 -11.95
CA GLY A 152 -24.92 -5.64 -13.28
C GLY A 152 -26.39 -5.67 -13.67
N LYS A 153 -27.31 -6.12 -12.79
CA LYS A 153 -28.75 -6.14 -13.04
C LYS A 153 -29.41 -4.79 -12.75
N PRO A 154 -30.55 -4.46 -13.40
CA PRO A 154 -31.24 -3.20 -13.17
C PRO A 154 -31.83 -3.09 -11.76
N VAL A 155 -32.12 -1.85 -11.34
CA VAL A 155 -32.72 -1.53 -10.03
C VAL A 155 -34.05 -2.25 -9.80
N SER A 156 -34.84 -2.46 -10.86
CA SER A 156 -36.11 -3.18 -10.77
C SER A 156 -35.95 -4.63 -10.29
N GLU A 157 -34.88 -5.32 -10.74
CA GLU A 157 -34.57 -6.68 -10.26
C GLU A 157 -34.10 -6.67 -8.80
N LEU A 158 -33.34 -5.67 -8.38
CA LEU A 158 -32.94 -5.49 -6.98
C LEU A 158 -34.16 -5.33 -6.08
N GLN A 159 -35.06 -4.38 -6.38
CA GLN A 159 -36.25 -4.10 -5.58
C GLN A 159 -37.19 -5.31 -5.51
N LYS A 160 -37.43 -5.96 -6.66
CA LYS A 160 -38.26 -7.16 -6.74
C LYS A 160 -37.70 -8.30 -5.87
N THR A 161 -36.40 -8.55 -5.98
CA THR A 161 -35.74 -9.65 -5.27
C THR A 161 -35.69 -9.41 -3.76
N VAL A 162 -35.28 -8.20 -3.34
CA VAL A 162 -35.27 -7.83 -1.91
C VAL A 162 -36.68 -7.91 -1.32
N GLY A 163 -37.69 -7.38 -2.04
CA GLY A 163 -39.08 -7.47 -1.60
C GLY A 163 -39.56 -8.91 -1.42
N ALA A 164 -39.31 -9.79 -2.39
CA ALA A 164 -39.70 -11.19 -2.33
C ALA A 164 -39.01 -11.95 -1.18
N LEU A 165 -37.69 -11.78 -1.02
CA LEU A 165 -36.93 -12.47 0.04
C LEU A 165 -37.28 -11.93 1.44
N SER A 166 -37.61 -10.65 1.56
CA SER A 166 -37.98 -10.03 2.83
C SER A 166 -39.27 -10.57 3.44
N ALA A 167 -40.14 -11.17 2.61
CA ALA A 167 -41.39 -11.78 3.04
C ALA A 167 -41.21 -13.23 3.57
N LEU A 168 -40.03 -13.83 3.37
CA LEU A 168 -39.75 -15.19 3.84
C LEU A 168 -39.54 -15.21 5.36
N PRO A 169 -40.00 -16.26 6.06
CA PRO A 169 -39.93 -16.33 7.51
C PRO A 169 -38.47 -16.35 7.99
N PRO A 170 -38.08 -15.49 8.95
CA PRO A 170 -36.72 -15.42 9.44
C PRO A 170 -36.45 -16.57 10.42
N LYS A 171 -36.18 -17.77 9.91
CA LYS A 171 -35.74 -18.90 10.75
C LYS A 171 -34.21 -18.91 10.83
N PRO A 172 -33.62 -18.70 12.03
CA PRO A 172 -32.18 -18.73 12.19
C PRO A 172 -31.63 -20.13 11.90
N PHE A 173 -30.44 -20.19 11.30
CA PHE A 173 -29.81 -21.47 10.93
C PHE A 173 -28.93 -22.06 12.05
N SER A 174 -28.61 -21.26 13.07
CA SER A 174 -27.89 -21.69 14.27
C SER A 174 -28.28 -20.79 15.45
N PRO A 175 -27.93 -21.17 16.70
CA PRO A 175 -27.79 -20.19 17.77
C PRO A 175 -26.73 -19.13 17.40
N PRO A 176 -26.84 -17.90 17.91
CA PRO A 176 -25.81 -16.89 17.67
C PRO A 176 -24.43 -17.36 18.16
N LYS A 177 -23.40 -17.21 17.33
CA LYS A 177 -22.04 -17.68 17.57
C LYS A 177 -21.02 -16.55 17.36
N MET A 178 -19.99 -16.53 18.21
CA MET A 178 -18.82 -15.67 18.09
C MET A 178 -17.59 -16.53 17.82
N PHE A 179 -16.63 -15.98 17.07
CA PHE A 179 -15.33 -16.63 16.79
C PHE A 179 -14.22 -15.82 17.45
N PRO A 180 -13.15 -16.46 17.95
CA PRO A 180 -12.01 -15.76 18.52
C PRO A 180 -11.30 -14.88 17.47
N THR A 181 -10.56 -13.88 17.94
CA THR A 181 -9.65 -13.04 17.15
C THR A 181 -8.23 -13.32 17.63
N SER A 182 -7.39 -13.92 16.79
CA SER A 182 -5.97 -14.18 17.09
C SER A 182 -5.06 -13.55 16.05
N ARG A 183 -5.16 -12.22 15.89
CA ARG A 183 -4.15 -11.47 15.16
C ARG A 183 -3.14 -10.91 16.16
N PRO A 184 -1.83 -11.15 15.99
CA PRO A 184 -0.81 -10.54 16.84
C PRO A 184 -0.85 -9.02 16.67
N LYS A 185 -0.75 -8.28 17.78
CA LYS A 185 -0.63 -6.83 17.71
C LYS A 185 0.70 -6.47 17.04
N PRO A 186 0.68 -5.64 15.99
CA PRO A 186 1.89 -5.37 15.25
C PRO A 186 2.83 -4.48 16.07
N PHE A 187 4.10 -4.86 16.16
CA PHE A 187 5.14 -4.08 16.83
C PHE A 187 5.55 -2.88 15.95
N THR A 188 5.95 -1.77 16.56
CA THR A 188 6.41 -0.57 15.84
C THR A 188 7.81 -0.19 16.32
N PHE A 189 8.76 -0.17 15.40
CA PHE A 189 10.11 0.30 15.64
C PHE A 189 10.13 1.83 15.80
N PRO A 190 11.02 2.39 16.63
CA PRO A 190 11.22 3.83 16.68
C PRO A 190 11.74 4.35 15.32
N SER A 191 11.21 5.50 14.89
CA SER A 191 11.56 6.18 13.63
C SER A 191 11.04 7.62 13.67
N GLU A 192 11.51 8.45 12.73
CA GLU A 192 10.94 9.74 12.37
C GLU A 192 9.41 9.66 12.17
N GLN A 193 8.72 10.80 12.34
CA GLN A 193 7.24 10.79 12.32
C GLN A 193 6.65 10.93 10.92
N ILE A 194 7.39 11.52 9.99
CA ILE A 194 6.91 11.98 8.70
C ILE A 194 8.07 12.15 7.72
N GLY A 195 7.82 11.99 6.42
CA GLY A 195 8.80 12.30 5.38
C GLY A 195 9.68 11.10 5.00
N PHE A 196 9.06 10.03 4.55
CA PHE A 196 9.76 8.80 4.17
C PHE A 196 10.00 8.77 2.66
N ARG A 197 11.26 8.63 2.23
CA ARG A 197 11.58 8.43 0.81
C ARG A 197 11.86 6.97 0.52
N VAL A 198 11.24 6.46 -0.53
CA VAL A 198 11.48 5.11 -1.07
C VAL A 198 11.60 5.19 -2.59
N HIS A 199 12.44 4.34 -3.16
CA HIS A 199 12.64 4.32 -4.60
C HIS A 199 13.00 2.93 -5.10
N GLY A 200 12.77 2.70 -6.39
CA GLY A 200 13.11 1.48 -7.09
C GLY A 200 13.04 1.70 -8.59
N ASP A 201 13.64 0.78 -9.33
CA ASP A 201 13.56 0.83 -10.79
C ASP A 201 12.15 0.45 -11.25
N THR A 202 11.59 -0.61 -10.65
CA THR A 202 10.22 -1.07 -10.87
C THR A 202 9.26 -0.61 -9.77
N ALA A 203 7.97 -0.60 -10.11
CA ALA A 203 6.88 -0.44 -9.15
C ALA A 203 6.92 -1.52 -8.07
N ALA A 204 7.27 -2.76 -8.42
CA ALA A 204 7.39 -3.88 -7.48
C ALA A 204 8.45 -3.63 -6.40
N GLN A 205 9.66 -3.23 -6.80
CA GLN A 205 10.74 -2.91 -5.86
C GLN A 205 10.34 -1.78 -4.90
N THR A 206 9.73 -0.73 -5.45
CA THR A 206 9.31 0.44 -4.66
C THR A 206 8.20 0.07 -3.70
N TRP A 207 7.23 -0.73 -4.15
CA TRP A 207 6.11 -1.21 -3.35
C TRP A 207 6.55 -2.04 -2.14
N LEU A 208 7.45 -3.00 -2.34
CA LEU A 208 7.96 -3.83 -1.24
C LEU A 208 8.68 -2.99 -0.19
N LYS A 209 9.42 -1.95 -0.59
CA LYS A 209 10.04 -0.99 0.34
C LYS A 209 8.99 -0.19 1.11
N ILE A 210 7.92 0.27 0.46
CA ILE A 210 6.79 0.96 1.12
C ILE A 210 6.17 0.06 2.19
N LEU A 211 5.78 -1.16 1.80
CA LEU A 211 5.14 -2.12 2.70
C LEU A 211 6.03 -2.44 3.91
N ASN A 212 7.31 -2.70 3.67
CA ASN A 212 8.29 -2.97 4.72
C ASN A 212 8.44 -1.78 5.67
N ASN A 213 8.47 -0.55 5.16
CA ASN A 213 8.56 0.64 6.01
C ASN A 213 7.29 0.83 6.84
N ILE A 214 6.09 0.62 6.28
CA ILE A 214 4.84 0.76 7.04
C ILE A 214 4.73 -0.30 8.13
N LEU A 215 5.07 -1.56 7.85
CA LEU A 215 5.05 -2.59 8.90
C LEU A 215 6.04 -2.26 10.01
N ARG A 216 7.26 -1.84 9.69
CA ARG A 216 8.30 -1.52 10.68
C ARG A 216 7.98 -0.26 11.47
N TYR A 217 7.70 0.84 10.79
CA TYR A 217 7.70 2.19 11.37
C TYR A 217 6.31 2.82 11.43
N GLY A 218 5.32 2.25 10.73
CA GLY A 218 3.96 2.74 10.69
C GLY A 218 3.33 2.75 12.08
N ARG A 219 2.63 3.83 12.41
CA ARG A 219 1.95 3.98 13.69
C ARG A 219 0.55 3.39 13.62
N ASN A 220 0.15 2.71 14.70
CA ASN A 220 -1.20 2.19 14.82
C ASN A 220 -2.18 3.36 14.97
N LYS A 221 -3.18 3.40 14.09
CA LYS A 221 -4.31 4.34 14.16
C LYS A 221 -5.61 3.59 14.04
N THR A 222 -6.68 4.23 14.51
CA THR A 222 -8.01 3.66 14.41
C THR A 222 -8.74 4.10 13.14
N THR A 223 -9.49 3.18 12.54
CA THR A 223 -10.21 3.42 11.29
C THR A 223 -11.50 2.61 11.23
N ARG A 224 -12.60 3.19 10.73
CA ARG A 224 -13.90 2.49 10.60
C ARG A 224 -13.95 1.40 9.52
N TYR A 225 -12.86 1.20 8.80
CA TYR A 225 -12.77 0.37 7.59
C TYR A 225 -12.09 -0.99 7.81
N THR A 226 -11.76 -1.38 9.04
CA THR A 226 -11.20 -2.70 9.34
C THR A 226 -11.94 -3.42 10.46
N GLN A 227 -11.70 -4.73 10.60
CA GLN A 227 -12.40 -5.56 11.59
C GLN A 227 -12.10 -5.10 13.01
N GLU A 228 -10.84 -4.84 13.29
CA GLU A 228 -10.36 -4.38 14.61
C GLU A 228 -10.37 -2.85 14.71
N ASN A 229 -10.84 -2.17 13.67
CA ASN A 229 -10.84 -0.73 13.55
C ASN A 229 -9.41 -0.16 13.72
N GLU A 230 -8.37 -0.89 13.28
CA GLU A 230 -6.95 -0.54 13.30
C GLU A 230 -6.30 -0.55 11.89
N LEU A 231 -5.30 0.30 11.70
CA LEU A 231 -4.38 0.32 10.56
C LEU A 231 -2.98 0.78 11.00
N LYS A 232 -1.96 0.52 10.19
CA LYS A 232 -0.61 1.09 10.33
C LYS A 232 -0.42 2.17 9.28
N GLU A 233 0.07 3.33 9.69
CA GLU A 233 0.22 4.51 8.82
C GLU A 233 1.60 5.14 8.89
N LEU A 234 2.12 5.53 7.73
CA LEU A 234 3.22 6.48 7.58
C LEU A 234 2.76 7.76 6.92
N LEU A 235 3.32 8.88 7.38
CA LEU A 235 3.02 10.19 6.84
C LEU A 235 4.05 10.65 5.80
N ASN A 236 3.56 11.26 4.70
CA ASN A 236 4.37 11.80 3.59
C ASN A 236 5.38 10.79 3.03
N VAL A 237 4.90 9.66 2.52
CA VAL A 237 5.71 8.70 1.76
C VAL A 237 5.92 9.22 0.35
N MET A 238 7.16 9.52 -0.03
CA MET A 238 7.59 9.85 -1.38
C MET A 238 8.15 8.59 -2.06
N ALA A 239 7.36 8.02 -2.96
CA ALA A 239 7.74 6.88 -3.78
C ALA A 239 8.24 7.33 -5.15
N VAL A 240 9.47 6.96 -5.51
CA VAL A 240 10.10 7.29 -6.80
C VAL A 240 10.30 6.04 -7.63
N VAL A 241 9.74 6.01 -8.83
CA VAL A 241 9.86 4.89 -9.79
C VAL A 241 10.61 5.38 -11.03
N TYR A 242 11.73 4.73 -11.36
CA TYR A 242 12.62 5.16 -12.44
C TYR A 242 12.30 4.51 -13.80
N GLY A 243 12.39 3.18 -13.87
CA GLY A 243 12.44 2.42 -15.13
C GLY A 243 11.21 1.60 -15.48
N GLU A 244 10.13 1.62 -14.67
CA GLU A 244 8.91 0.87 -14.96
C GLU A 244 8.35 1.22 -16.36
N ASP A 245 8.23 0.19 -17.21
CA ASP A 245 7.75 0.28 -18.58
C ASP A 245 6.21 0.23 -18.62
N PRO A 246 5.54 1.34 -18.96
CA PRO A 246 4.07 1.40 -19.03
C PRO A 246 3.45 0.60 -20.19
N ASP A 247 4.22 0.22 -21.22
CA ASP A 247 3.74 -0.63 -22.32
C ASP A 247 3.88 -2.12 -21.98
N LYS A 248 4.86 -2.46 -21.14
CA LYS A 248 5.15 -3.83 -20.68
C LYS A 248 5.33 -3.85 -19.15
N PRO A 249 4.26 -3.62 -18.38
CA PRO A 249 4.36 -3.52 -16.93
C PRO A 249 4.93 -4.81 -16.32
N TYR A 250 5.91 -4.68 -15.43
CA TYR A 250 6.46 -5.81 -14.70
C TYR A 250 5.49 -6.23 -13.57
N LEU A 251 4.80 -7.35 -13.77
CA LEU A 251 3.78 -7.87 -12.85
C LEU A 251 4.20 -9.21 -12.21
N PRO A 252 5.04 -9.21 -11.17
CA PRO A 252 5.37 -10.40 -10.42
C PRO A 252 4.14 -10.99 -9.71
N HIS A 253 4.21 -12.30 -9.47
CA HIS A 253 3.13 -13.13 -8.91
C HIS A 253 2.60 -12.69 -7.54
N PHE A 254 3.34 -11.87 -6.80
CA PHE A 254 2.97 -11.41 -5.47
C PHE A 254 2.09 -10.14 -5.49
N PHE A 255 1.84 -9.53 -6.65
CA PHE A 255 0.85 -8.48 -6.74
C PHE A 255 -0.58 -9.03 -6.54
N PRO A 256 -1.45 -8.36 -5.77
CA PRO A 256 -2.79 -8.85 -5.46
C PRO A 256 -3.80 -8.55 -6.60
N PHE A 257 -3.35 -8.51 -7.85
CA PHE A 257 -4.18 -8.25 -9.02
C PHE A 257 -3.54 -8.82 -10.29
N SER A 258 -4.36 -9.05 -11.31
CA SER A 258 -3.95 -9.56 -12.62
C SER A 258 -3.77 -8.43 -13.65
N GLN A 259 -3.14 -8.72 -14.79
CA GLN A 259 -3.10 -7.81 -15.94
C GLN A 259 -4.51 -7.36 -16.36
N LYS A 260 -5.47 -8.28 -16.38
CA LYS A 260 -6.88 -8.00 -16.71
C LYS A 260 -7.52 -6.98 -15.74
N ASP A 261 -7.13 -7.01 -14.47
CA ASP A 261 -7.58 -6.02 -13.49
C ASP A 261 -7.01 -4.63 -13.80
N LEU A 262 -5.74 -4.54 -14.19
CA LEU A 262 -5.14 -3.27 -14.64
C LEU A 262 -5.80 -2.75 -15.91
N ASP A 263 -6.06 -3.61 -16.90
CA ASP A 263 -6.70 -3.23 -18.15
C ASP A 263 -8.11 -2.67 -17.92
N THR A 264 -8.81 -3.19 -16.90
CA THR A 264 -10.12 -2.69 -16.47
C THR A 264 -10.01 -1.37 -15.68
N TYR A 265 -8.90 -1.16 -14.98
CA TYR A 265 -8.66 0.02 -14.15
C TYR A 265 -8.12 1.21 -14.94
N TYR A 266 -7.29 0.99 -15.97
CA TYR A 266 -6.70 2.06 -16.79
C TYR A 266 -7.73 3.08 -17.30
N PRO A 267 -8.89 2.69 -17.88
CA PRO A 267 -9.86 3.67 -18.36
C PRO A 267 -10.41 4.58 -17.25
N GLN A 268 -10.43 4.12 -15.99
CA GLN A 268 -10.89 4.91 -14.84
C GLN A 268 -9.92 6.04 -14.46
N VAL A 269 -8.68 5.99 -14.95
CA VAL A 269 -7.65 7.02 -14.73
C VAL A 269 -7.38 7.82 -16.01
N LEU A 270 -7.39 7.16 -17.17
CA LEU A 270 -6.96 7.75 -18.43
C LEU A 270 -8.09 8.44 -19.21
N SER A 271 -9.36 8.11 -18.95
CA SER A 271 -10.50 8.56 -19.73
C SER A 271 -11.55 9.31 -18.90
N ALA A 272 -12.40 10.09 -19.59
CA ALA A 272 -13.53 10.78 -18.97
C ALA A 272 -14.71 9.86 -18.57
N LYS A 273 -14.58 8.53 -18.75
CA LYS A 273 -15.68 7.58 -18.57
C LYS A 273 -16.13 7.54 -17.11
N GLN A 274 -17.41 7.82 -16.90
CA GLN A 274 -18.09 7.58 -15.62
C GLN A 274 -18.61 6.15 -15.54
N ILE A 275 -18.57 5.59 -14.33
CA ILE A 275 -19.16 4.29 -14.03
C ILE A 275 -20.46 4.57 -13.27
N PRO A 276 -21.63 4.13 -13.78
CA PRO A 276 -22.90 4.34 -13.09
C PRO A 276 -22.87 3.81 -11.65
N GLY A 277 -23.28 4.65 -10.70
CA GLY A 277 -23.37 4.30 -9.28
C GLY A 277 -22.04 4.37 -8.49
N ILE A 278 -20.95 4.81 -9.12
CA ILE A 278 -19.69 5.16 -8.46
C ILE A 278 -19.62 6.68 -8.29
N ALA A 279 -19.16 7.14 -7.11
CA ALA A 279 -19.07 8.56 -6.78
C ALA A 279 -18.22 9.37 -7.78
N TYR A 280 -17.04 8.85 -8.13
CA TYR A 280 -16.13 9.49 -9.09
C TYR A 280 -15.14 8.48 -9.69
N THR A 281 -14.50 8.87 -10.80
CA THR A 281 -13.27 8.24 -11.29
C THR A 281 -12.19 9.32 -11.44
N TYR A 282 -10.91 8.97 -11.26
CA TYR A 282 -9.83 9.95 -11.39
C TYR A 282 -9.80 10.55 -12.80
N GLY A 283 -9.98 9.72 -13.82
CA GLY A 283 -9.99 10.15 -15.21
C GLY A 283 -11.13 11.12 -15.51
N GLN A 284 -12.33 10.91 -14.97
CA GLN A 284 -13.42 11.88 -15.13
C GLN A 284 -13.08 13.23 -14.47
N ARG A 285 -12.55 13.23 -13.25
CA ARG A 285 -12.10 14.46 -12.57
C ARG A 285 -11.02 15.20 -13.37
N LEU A 286 -10.11 14.48 -14.02
CA LEU A 286 -9.00 15.05 -14.78
C LEU A 286 -9.37 15.51 -16.21
N ARG A 287 -10.33 14.84 -16.86
CA ARG A 287 -10.58 14.99 -18.31
C ARG A 287 -11.87 15.72 -18.67
N ALA A 288 -12.84 15.81 -17.76
CA ALA A 288 -14.16 16.35 -18.10
C ALA A 288 -14.90 17.05 -16.96
N HIS A 289 -14.37 17.03 -15.74
CA HIS A 289 -15.06 17.66 -14.61
C HIS A 289 -15.08 19.18 -14.74
N ASP A 290 -16.24 19.76 -14.43
CA ASP A 290 -16.58 21.16 -14.69
C ASP A 290 -16.33 21.62 -16.15
N GLY A 291 -16.38 20.68 -17.11
CA GLY A 291 -16.18 20.96 -18.53
C GLY A 291 -14.72 21.19 -18.93
N VAL A 292 -13.75 20.83 -18.08
CA VAL A 292 -12.32 21.09 -18.31
C VAL A 292 -11.55 19.78 -18.51
N ASP A 293 -10.85 19.65 -19.65
CA ASP A 293 -9.83 18.62 -19.86
C ASP A 293 -8.46 19.14 -19.41
N GLN A 294 -8.13 18.91 -18.14
CA GLN A 294 -6.91 19.42 -17.52
C GLN A 294 -5.66 18.74 -18.09
N ILE A 295 -5.77 17.46 -18.51
CA ILE A 295 -4.64 16.73 -19.10
C ILE A 295 -4.35 17.25 -20.52
N GLN A 296 -5.38 17.49 -21.32
CA GLN A 296 -5.20 18.09 -22.65
C GLN A 296 -4.60 19.49 -22.53
N ASN A 297 -5.07 20.31 -21.59
CA ASN A 297 -4.50 21.63 -21.32
C ASN A 297 -3.02 21.56 -20.92
N ILE A 298 -2.61 20.55 -20.13
CA ILE A 298 -1.19 20.32 -19.82
C ILE A 298 -0.40 19.97 -21.08
N ILE A 299 -0.90 19.06 -21.92
CA ILE A 299 -0.24 18.66 -23.18
C ILE A 299 -0.02 19.88 -24.09
N ASP A 300 -1.05 20.70 -24.30
CA ASP A 300 -0.99 21.89 -25.15
C ASP A 300 -0.06 22.95 -24.57
N LEU A 301 -0.04 23.08 -23.24
CA LEU A 301 0.88 23.97 -22.55
C LEU A 301 2.33 23.51 -22.66
N ILE A 302 2.61 22.20 -22.61
CA ILE A 302 3.98 21.68 -22.83
C ILE A 302 4.45 22.02 -24.24
N LYS A 303 3.61 21.84 -25.25
CA LYS A 303 3.95 22.11 -26.66
C LYS A 303 4.26 23.58 -26.94
N THR A 304 3.59 24.49 -26.24
CA THR A 304 3.74 25.93 -26.45
C THR A 304 4.73 26.59 -25.48
N ARG A 305 4.81 26.10 -24.24
CA ARG A 305 5.60 26.65 -23.13
C ARG A 305 6.14 25.52 -22.22
N PRO A 306 7.13 24.72 -22.69
CA PRO A 306 7.58 23.49 -22.02
C PRO A 306 8.11 23.68 -20.59
N PHE A 307 8.62 24.87 -20.25
CA PHE A 307 9.15 25.19 -18.92
C PHE A 307 8.14 25.87 -17.98
N SER A 308 6.86 25.91 -18.38
CA SER A 308 5.80 26.53 -17.57
C SER A 308 5.66 25.86 -16.20
N LYS A 309 5.60 26.66 -15.14
CA LYS A 309 5.32 26.15 -13.78
C LYS A 309 3.82 25.97 -13.49
N LYS A 310 2.97 26.10 -14.52
CA LYS A 310 1.50 26.01 -14.43
C LYS A 310 0.92 24.64 -14.83
N MET A 311 1.77 23.65 -15.10
CA MET A 311 1.35 22.31 -15.51
C MET A 311 0.84 21.51 -14.30
N VAL A 312 -0.42 21.76 -13.93
CA VAL A 312 -1.08 21.16 -12.78
C VAL A 312 -2.50 20.75 -13.13
N ALA A 313 -2.92 19.59 -12.63
CA ALA A 313 -4.31 19.13 -12.66
C ALA A 313 -4.77 18.76 -11.26
N PHE A 314 -6.04 19.00 -10.96
CA PHE A 314 -6.67 18.73 -9.68
C PHE A 314 -7.83 17.77 -9.84
N THR A 315 -7.93 16.83 -8.93
CA THR A 315 -9.06 15.90 -8.85
C THR A 315 -10.07 16.30 -7.78
N ALA A 316 -9.64 17.06 -6.78
CA ALA A 316 -10.49 17.53 -5.70
C ALA A 316 -11.35 18.72 -6.15
N ASN A 317 -12.65 18.67 -5.84
CA ASN A 317 -13.57 19.80 -5.95
C ASN A 317 -13.96 20.26 -4.55
N VAL A 318 -13.50 21.44 -4.14
CA VAL A 318 -13.66 21.93 -2.76
C VAL A 318 -15.13 21.97 -2.33
N LYS A 319 -16.03 22.50 -3.15
CA LYS A 319 -17.44 22.66 -2.77
C LYS A 319 -18.15 21.32 -2.70
N GLU A 320 -17.95 20.48 -3.71
CA GLU A 320 -18.59 19.18 -3.80
C GLU A 320 -18.07 18.22 -2.73
N ASP A 321 -16.76 18.06 -2.62
CA ASP A 321 -16.14 17.04 -1.76
C ASP A 321 -16.32 17.35 -0.26
N TRP A 322 -16.27 18.63 0.15
CA TRP A 322 -16.55 19.00 1.55
C TRP A 322 -18.02 18.83 1.93
N SER A 323 -18.95 18.94 0.97
CA SER A 323 -20.38 18.77 1.24
C SER A 323 -20.75 17.33 1.63
N VAL A 324 -19.91 16.35 1.27
CA VAL A 324 -20.14 14.92 1.52
C VAL A 324 -19.12 14.28 2.47
N VAL A 325 -18.28 15.05 3.15
CA VAL A 325 -17.16 14.54 3.99
C VAL A 325 -17.55 13.45 5.01
N ASN A 326 -18.80 13.49 5.50
CA ASN A 326 -19.30 12.53 6.49
C ASN A 326 -19.98 11.29 5.89
N LYS A 327 -20.26 11.28 4.58
CA LYS A 327 -21.16 10.29 3.93
C LYS A 327 -20.68 9.75 2.58
N GLY A 328 -19.80 10.45 1.88
CA GLY A 328 -19.35 10.11 0.52
C GLY A 328 -17.85 9.85 0.43
N ASP A 329 -17.45 9.14 -0.63
CA ASP A 329 -16.06 8.92 -0.98
C ASP A 329 -15.54 10.12 -1.80
N THR A 330 -14.46 10.75 -1.35
CA THR A 330 -13.81 11.87 -2.06
C THR A 330 -12.50 11.41 -2.70
N PRO A 331 -11.99 12.07 -3.77
CA PRO A 331 -10.74 11.71 -4.44
C PRO A 331 -9.55 11.53 -3.49
N CYS A 332 -8.90 10.36 -3.55
CA CYS A 332 -7.66 10.11 -2.80
C CYS A 332 -6.44 10.72 -3.50
N LEU A 333 -6.32 10.56 -4.82
CA LEU A 333 -5.47 11.42 -5.66
C LEU A 333 -6.06 12.83 -5.56
N THR A 334 -5.24 13.85 -5.31
CA THR A 334 -5.66 15.26 -5.20
C THR A 334 -5.06 16.14 -6.29
N GLN A 335 -3.84 15.83 -6.73
CA GLN A 335 -3.08 16.67 -7.66
C GLN A 335 -2.13 15.85 -8.54
N ILE A 336 -1.96 16.30 -9.78
CA ILE A 336 -0.90 15.88 -10.70
C ILE A 336 -0.11 17.13 -11.10
N LEU A 337 1.22 17.04 -11.07
CA LEU A 337 2.12 18.07 -11.59
C LEU A 337 3.03 17.46 -12.65
N CYS A 338 3.18 18.17 -13.78
CA CYS A 338 4.13 17.80 -14.82
C CYS A 338 5.21 18.87 -14.95
N SER A 339 6.42 18.46 -15.34
CA SER A 339 7.50 19.38 -15.66
C SER A 339 8.45 18.78 -16.67
N VAL A 340 9.00 19.61 -17.55
CA VAL A 340 10.09 19.22 -18.45
C VAL A 340 11.40 19.72 -17.86
N GLN A 341 12.35 18.80 -17.67
CA GLN A 341 13.70 19.10 -17.21
C GLN A 341 14.68 18.11 -17.86
N ASP A 342 15.87 18.58 -18.23
CA ASP A 342 16.91 17.76 -18.86
C ASP A 342 16.41 16.95 -20.07
N GLY A 343 15.52 17.56 -20.85
CA GLY A 343 14.90 16.94 -22.03
C GLY A 343 13.91 15.82 -21.71
N LYS A 344 13.46 15.64 -20.46
CA LYS A 344 12.54 14.58 -20.04
C LYS A 344 11.30 15.14 -19.34
N LEU A 345 10.17 14.44 -19.48
CA LEU A 345 8.91 14.75 -18.78
C LEU A 345 8.84 14.03 -17.43
N PHE A 346 8.91 14.79 -16.35
CA PHE A 346 8.70 14.33 -14.97
C PHE A 346 7.25 14.53 -14.57
N MET A 347 6.72 13.60 -13.77
CA MET A 347 5.38 13.69 -13.23
C MET A 347 5.36 13.33 -11.74
N THR A 348 4.77 14.22 -10.95
CA THR A 348 4.54 14.04 -9.51
C THR A 348 3.06 13.99 -9.22
N THR A 349 2.62 13.03 -8.40
CA THR A 349 1.22 12.87 -7.99
C THR A 349 1.11 12.98 -6.48
N HIS A 350 0.05 13.64 -6.00
CA HIS A 350 -0.22 13.78 -4.57
C HIS A 350 -1.47 13.02 -4.19
N PHE A 351 -1.35 12.18 -3.17
CA PHE A 351 -2.45 11.46 -2.55
C PHE A 351 -2.64 11.94 -1.11
N ARG A 352 -3.87 12.25 -0.71
CA ARG A 352 -4.18 12.57 0.69
C ARG A 352 -4.17 11.32 1.58
N SER A 353 -4.54 10.16 1.02
CA SER A 353 -4.59 8.88 1.71
C SER A 353 -4.61 7.74 0.69
N GLN A 354 -3.96 6.61 1.00
CA GLN A 354 -3.90 5.49 0.07
C GLN A 354 -3.67 4.17 0.80
N ASP A 355 -4.54 3.20 0.51
CA ASP A 355 -4.34 1.79 0.86
C ASP A 355 -3.15 1.26 0.04
N MET A 356 -2.10 0.87 0.74
CA MET A 356 -0.85 0.43 0.13
C MET A 356 -0.90 -1.00 -0.38
N VAL A 357 -1.84 -1.85 0.06
CA VAL A 357 -1.91 -3.25 -0.38
C VAL A 357 -2.70 -3.34 -1.67
N HIS A 358 -3.93 -2.83 -1.67
CA HIS A 358 -4.82 -2.98 -2.83
C HIS A 358 -4.83 -1.73 -3.70
N GLY A 359 -4.70 -0.53 -3.12
CA GLY A 359 -4.82 0.73 -3.84
C GLY A 359 -3.56 1.11 -4.62
N TRP A 360 -2.43 1.24 -3.92
CA TRP A 360 -1.19 1.80 -4.47
C TRP A 360 -0.68 1.12 -5.75
N PRO A 361 -0.63 -0.21 -5.85
CA PRO A 361 -0.12 -0.88 -7.04
C PRO A 361 -0.88 -0.51 -8.32
N ARG A 362 -2.22 -0.53 -8.28
CA ARG A 362 -3.04 -0.17 -9.45
C ARG A 362 -2.88 1.30 -9.85
N ASN A 363 -2.73 2.18 -8.85
CA ASN A 363 -2.52 3.60 -9.06
C ASN A 363 -1.17 3.90 -9.71
N VAL A 364 -0.07 3.30 -9.25
CA VAL A 364 1.27 3.56 -9.80
C VAL A 364 1.35 3.16 -11.27
N PHE A 365 0.83 1.98 -11.65
CA PHE A 365 0.82 1.55 -13.04
C PHE A 365 -0.03 2.47 -13.93
N SER A 366 -1.21 2.86 -13.45
CA SER A 366 -2.14 3.71 -14.23
C SER A 366 -1.61 5.12 -14.40
N LEU A 367 -1.00 5.69 -13.37
CA LEU A 367 -0.40 7.02 -13.43
C LEU A 367 0.92 7.01 -14.20
N ARG A 368 1.72 5.95 -14.13
CA ARG A 368 2.88 5.79 -15.01
C ARG A 368 2.47 5.73 -16.49
N LYS A 369 1.35 5.07 -16.80
CA LYS A 369 0.76 5.06 -18.14
C LYS A 369 0.20 6.43 -18.56
N LEU A 370 -0.37 7.19 -17.63
CA LEU A 370 -0.78 8.58 -17.87
C LEU A 370 0.43 9.48 -18.18
N GLN A 371 1.54 9.34 -17.43
CA GLN A 371 2.78 10.06 -17.70
C GLN A 371 3.26 9.77 -19.12
N LYS A 372 3.24 8.51 -19.55
CA LYS A 372 3.60 8.13 -20.92
C LYS A 372 2.71 8.81 -21.95
N LEU A 373 1.39 8.78 -21.74
CA LEU A 373 0.45 9.43 -22.66
C LEU A 373 0.80 10.92 -22.86
N ILE A 374 1.08 11.63 -21.77
CA ILE A 374 1.47 13.06 -21.83
C ILE A 374 2.83 13.21 -22.51
N ALA A 375 3.80 12.36 -22.17
CA ALA A 375 5.16 12.36 -22.71
C ALA A 375 5.17 12.13 -24.24
N ASP A 376 4.49 11.09 -24.71
CA ASP A 376 4.34 10.77 -26.13
C ASP A 376 3.62 11.91 -26.88
N ALA A 377 2.51 12.41 -26.32
CA ALA A 377 1.73 13.47 -26.96
C ALA A 377 2.50 14.80 -27.03
N SER A 378 3.48 15.02 -26.16
CA SER A 378 4.30 16.24 -26.10
C SER A 378 5.69 16.08 -26.72
N GLY A 379 6.08 14.87 -27.14
CA GLY A 379 7.36 14.61 -27.80
C GLY A 379 8.56 14.54 -26.86
N TYR A 380 8.35 14.23 -25.57
CA TYR A 380 9.44 14.11 -24.59
C TYR A 380 9.60 12.66 -24.10
N PRO A 381 10.84 12.17 -23.91
CA PRO A 381 11.09 10.95 -23.13
C PRO A 381 10.58 11.07 -21.69
N MET A 382 10.23 9.94 -21.08
CA MET A 382 9.80 9.91 -19.68
C MET A 382 10.98 10.11 -18.72
N GLY A 383 10.78 10.99 -17.75
CA GLY A 383 11.59 11.10 -16.55
C GLY A 383 11.10 10.17 -15.43
N ALA A 384 11.67 10.34 -14.24
CA ALA A 384 11.22 9.62 -13.05
C ALA A 384 9.75 9.95 -12.73
N PHE A 385 9.02 8.95 -12.26
CA PHE A 385 7.66 9.10 -11.74
C PHE A 385 7.70 9.23 -10.22
N VAL A 386 6.97 10.19 -9.66
CA VAL A 386 6.89 10.40 -8.21
C VAL A 386 5.45 10.32 -7.72
N MET A 387 5.22 9.57 -6.65
CA MET A 387 3.95 9.52 -5.93
C MET A 387 4.19 9.89 -4.47
N ILE A 388 3.63 11.02 -4.04
CA ILE A 388 3.68 11.50 -2.65
C ILE A 388 2.34 11.18 -1.99
N THR A 389 2.37 10.33 -0.97
CA THR A 389 1.18 9.96 -0.20
C THR A 389 1.25 10.53 1.20
N HIS A 390 0.30 11.39 1.56
CA HIS A 390 0.22 11.95 2.90
C HIS A 390 -0.12 10.90 3.94
N SER A 391 -1.16 10.09 3.75
CA SER A 391 -1.55 8.99 4.64
C SER A 391 -1.36 7.64 3.92
N ALA A 392 -0.16 7.07 4.03
CA ALA A 392 0.17 5.77 3.47
C ALA A 392 -0.12 4.68 4.49
N HIS A 393 -1.07 3.78 4.22
CA HIS A 393 -1.52 2.84 5.24
C HIS A 393 -1.71 1.41 4.77
N ILE A 394 -1.61 0.50 5.73
CA ILE A 394 -1.97 -0.91 5.61
C ILE A 394 -3.05 -1.19 6.65
N TYR A 395 -4.17 -1.74 6.21
CA TYR A 395 -5.23 -2.17 7.09
C TYR A 395 -4.83 -3.42 7.89
N SER A 396 -5.30 -3.54 9.13
CA SER A 396 -5.00 -4.71 9.99
C SER A 396 -5.35 -6.05 9.34
N ASP A 397 -6.35 -6.01 8.44
CA ASP A 397 -6.83 -7.17 7.70
C ASP A 397 -5.75 -7.76 6.78
N ASP A 398 -4.78 -6.96 6.32
CA ASP A 398 -3.75 -7.34 5.36
C ASP A 398 -2.35 -7.58 5.97
N TYR A 399 -2.16 -7.45 7.30
CA TYR A 399 -0.81 -7.59 7.90
C TYR A 399 -0.15 -8.93 7.61
N GLU A 400 -0.85 -10.05 7.83
CA GLU A 400 -0.29 -11.39 7.58
C GLU A 400 0.07 -11.59 6.11
N LEU A 401 -0.77 -11.09 5.19
CA LEU A 401 -0.51 -11.12 3.75
C LEU A 401 0.77 -10.36 3.42
N VAL A 402 0.93 -9.14 3.96
CA VAL A 402 2.10 -8.30 3.71
C VAL A 402 3.37 -8.93 4.31
N GLU A 403 3.31 -9.49 5.52
CA GLU A 403 4.45 -10.18 6.13
C GLU A 403 4.92 -11.37 5.28
N LYS A 404 3.98 -12.15 4.74
CA LYS A 404 4.27 -13.23 3.80
C LYS A 404 4.93 -12.70 2.53
N ILE A 405 4.33 -11.70 1.87
CA ILE A 405 4.87 -11.08 0.66
C ILE A 405 6.32 -10.62 0.88
N LEU A 406 6.58 -9.91 1.98
CA LEU A 406 7.90 -9.37 2.29
C LEU A 406 8.92 -10.48 2.58
N SER A 407 8.57 -11.48 3.39
CA SER A 407 9.49 -12.57 3.76
C SER A 407 9.90 -13.41 2.54
N GLU A 408 8.98 -13.66 1.62
CA GLU A 408 9.22 -14.50 0.44
C GLU A 408 9.93 -13.75 -0.71
N ASN A 409 9.73 -12.43 -0.83
CA ASN A 409 10.05 -11.69 -2.06
C ASN A 409 11.01 -10.50 -1.87
N LEU A 410 11.04 -9.80 -0.72
CA LEU A 410 11.76 -8.52 -0.57
C LEU A 410 13.24 -8.63 -0.97
N LYS A 411 13.98 -9.59 -0.42
CA LYS A 411 15.41 -9.75 -0.71
C LYS A 411 15.67 -10.18 -2.17
N LYS A 412 14.82 -11.05 -2.71
CA LYS A 412 14.93 -11.56 -4.09
C LYS A 412 14.72 -10.45 -5.10
N GLU A 413 13.68 -9.65 -4.91
CA GLU A 413 13.29 -8.55 -5.80
C GLU A 413 14.31 -7.40 -5.82
N LEU A 414 14.93 -7.12 -4.65
CA LEU A 414 16.01 -6.14 -4.56
C LEU A 414 17.34 -6.66 -5.15
N GLY A 415 17.43 -7.96 -5.46
CA GLY A 415 18.63 -8.58 -6.03
C GLY A 415 19.79 -8.67 -5.03
N TYR A 416 19.50 -8.69 -3.73
CA TYR A 416 20.54 -8.79 -2.71
C TYR A 416 21.09 -10.22 -2.62
N THR A 417 22.39 -10.37 -2.86
CA THR A 417 23.14 -11.63 -2.75
C THR A 417 24.36 -11.42 -1.85
N SER A 418 25.06 -12.51 -1.49
CA SER A 418 26.33 -12.41 -0.75
C SER A 418 27.41 -11.63 -1.51
N ARG A 419 27.27 -11.51 -2.84
CA ARG A 419 28.18 -10.75 -3.69
C ARG A 419 27.65 -9.34 -3.98
N GLN A 420 26.35 -9.17 -4.17
CA GLN A 420 25.72 -7.91 -4.56
C GLN A 420 24.80 -7.38 -3.47
N MET A 421 25.23 -6.33 -2.76
CA MET A 421 24.48 -5.72 -1.66
C MET A 421 24.18 -4.22 -1.84
N PHE A 422 24.47 -3.66 -3.02
CA PHE A 422 24.39 -2.23 -3.25
C PHE A 422 23.39 -1.89 -4.36
N GLU A 423 22.67 -0.79 -4.15
CA GLU A 423 21.97 -0.06 -5.21
C GLU A 423 22.95 0.95 -5.83
N GLU A 424 22.72 1.40 -7.06
CA GLU A 424 23.53 2.48 -7.63
C GLU A 424 23.19 3.83 -6.97
N ASP A 425 24.20 4.59 -6.58
CA ASP A 425 24.03 5.97 -6.09
C ASP A 425 24.20 6.95 -7.25
N LEU A 426 23.15 7.72 -7.54
CA LEU A 426 23.16 8.72 -8.61
C LEU A 426 24.06 9.93 -8.30
N ARG A 427 24.62 10.04 -7.09
CA ARG A 427 25.54 11.14 -6.74
C ARG A 427 26.98 10.87 -7.15
N GLY A 428 27.40 9.61 -7.30
CA GLY A 428 28.75 9.31 -7.75
C GLY A 428 29.28 7.92 -7.42
N ASN A 429 30.53 7.69 -7.83
CA ASN A 429 31.30 6.48 -7.54
C ASN A 429 32.50 6.81 -6.66
N VAL A 430 32.91 5.87 -5.81
CA VAL A 430 34.02 6.08 -4.88
C VAL A 430 35.18 5.15 -5.20
N THR A 431 36.39 5.71 -5.31
CA THR A 431 37.63 4.93 -5.33
C THR A 431 38.44 5.15 -4.06
N ILE A 432 39.11 4.09 -3.59
CA ILE A 432 40.02 4.13 -2.46
C ILE A 432 41.36 3.55 -2.93
N GLU A 433 42.41 4.35 -2.77
CA GLU A 433 43.77 4.02 -3.18
C GLU A 433 44.74 4.26 -2.01
N ILE A 434 45.91 3.61 -2.07
CA ILE A 434 47.02 3.94 -1.18
C ILE A 434 48.10 4.61 -2.02
N GLU A 435 48.42 5.86 -1.70
CA GLU A 435 49.44 6.64 -2.38
C GLU A 435 50.62 6.91 -1.43
N PRO A 436 51.86 7.08 -1.93
CA PRO A 436 52.95 7.61 -1.12
C PRO A 436 52.56 8.99 -0.57
N ALA A 437 52.72 9.18 0.74
CA ALA A 437 52.44 10.45 1.39
C ALA A 437 53.26 11.56 0.72
N SER A 438 52.60 12.66 0.37
CA SER A 438 53.32 13.85 -0.10
C SER A 438 54.26 14.31 1.03
N THR A 439 55.54 14.52 0.71
CA THR A 439 56.56 14.91 1.69
C THR A 439 56.21 16.28 2.30
N SER A 440 55.45 16.29 3.38
CA SER A 440 55.38 17.43 4.28
C SER A 440 56.70 17.49 5.05
N VAL A 441 57.39 18.63 4.93
CA VAL A 441 58.71 18.91 5.50
C VAL A 441 58.70 18.57 7.00
N ALA A 442 59.26 17.41 7.36
CA ALA A 442 59.53 17.09 8.75
C ALA A 442 60.57 18.10 9.26
N LYS A 443 60.19 18.99 10.18
CA LYS A 443 61.13 19.78 10.98
C LYS A 443 62.13 18.82 11.61
N LYS A 444 63.40 18.87 11.15
CA LYS A 444 64.50 18.06 11.70
C LYS A 444 64.62 18.33 13.20
N LYS A 445 64.22 17.37 14.05
CA LYS A 445 64.80 17.26 15.40
C LYS A 445 66.20 16.66 15.24
N ARG A 446 67.23 17.41 15.66
CA ARG A 446 68.64 16.99 15.67
C ARG A 446 68.81 15.70 16.47
N GLY A 447 69.51 14.71 15.89
CA GLY A 447 70.19 13.66 16.68
C GLY A 447 69.73 12.20 16.55
N ARG A 448 68.78 11.83 15.67
CA ARG A 448 68.51 10.42 15.35
C ARG A 448 68.50 10.18 13.83
N PRO A 449 69.06 9.06 13.33
CA PRO A 449 68.97 8.73 11.91
C PRO A 449 67.49 8.60 11.53
N ALA A 450 67.08 9.27 10.45
CA ALA A 450 65.73 9.17 9.94
C ALA A 450 65.50 7.74 9.44
N LYS A 451 64.65 6.96 10.12
CA LYS A 451 64.03 5.78 9.48
C LYS A 451 63.24 6.32 8.29
N LYS A 452 63.73 6.13 7.07
CA LYS A 452 62.96 6.31 5.83
C LYS A 452 61.91 5.21 5.75
N SER A 453 60.89 5.24 6.61
CA SER A 453 59.64 4.55 6.27
C SER A 453 59.02 5.34 5.13
N LYS A 454 58.79 4.72 3.97
CA LYS A 454 57.84 5.29 2.99
C LYS A 454 56.54 5.51 3.75
N GLN A 455 56.19 6.76 3.99
CA GLN A 455 54.89 7.08 4.55
C GLN A 455 53.89 6.93 3.42
N TYR A 456 52.82 6.20 3.67
CA TYR A 456 51.70 6.03 2.76
C TYR A 456 50.49 6.73 3.36
N GLU A 457 49.63 7.23 2.49
CA GLU A 457 48.34 7.84 2.84
C GLU A 457 47.25 7.13 2.05
N ILE A 458 46.09 7.00 2.68
CA ILE A 458 44.86 6.53 2.06
C ILE A 458 44.27 7.73 1.31
N VAL A 459 43.84 7.51 0.07
CA VAL A 459 43.25 8.52 -0.79
C VAL A 459 41.87 8.04 -1.21
N LEU A 460 40.84 8.79 -0.81
CA LEU A 460 39.46 8.52 -1.20
C LEU A 460 39.01 9.58 -2.20
N LYS A 461 38.53 9.15 -3.35
CA LYS A 461 38.08 10.02 -4.44
C LYS A 461 36.61 9.72 -4.75
N ILE A 462 35.81 10.77 -4.92
CA ILE A 462 34.44 10.66 -5.43
C ILE A 462 34.41 11.21 -6.85
N TYR A 463 33.90 10.40 -7.78
CA TYR A 463 33.69 10.77 -9.17
C TYR A 463 32.21 10.89 -9.48
N ALA A 464 31.88 11.63 -10.54
CA ALA A 464 30.54 11.64 -11.10
C ALA A 464 30.07 10.22 -11.47
N PRO A 465 28.75 9.96 -11.56
CA PRO A 465 28.20 8.62 -11.82
C PRO A 465 28.73 7.93 -13.08
N ASN A 466 29.15 8.71 -14.08
CA ASN A 466 29.78 8.19 -15.31
C ASN A 466 31.28 7.87 -15.16
N GLY A 467 31.84 8.00 -13.96
CA GLY A 467 33.27 7.77 -13.66
C GLY A 467 34.20 8.86 -14.16
N GLY A 468 33.68 9.94 -14.76
CA GLY A 468 34.49 10.98 -15.40
C GLY A 468 35.03 12.02 -14.42
N LEU A 469 34.20 13.00 -14.08
CA LEU A 469 34.63 14.18 -13.30
C LEU A 469 34.94 13.81 -11.85
N LEU A 470 36.15 14.13 -11.37
CA LEU A 470 36.48 14.09 -9.94
C LEU A 470 35.73 15.21 -9.22
N LEU A 471 34.84 14.84 -8.30
CA LEU A 471 34.00 15.77 -7.54
C LEU A 471 34.68 16.20 -6.24
N LYS A 472 35.34 15.27 -5.55
CA LYS A 472 35.97 15.52 -4.26
C LYS A 472 37.04 14.47 -3.96
N GLU A 473 38.07 14.89 -3.22
CA GLU A 473 39.16 14.03 -2.74
C GLU A 473 39.41 14.28 -1.26
N TRP A 474 39.70 13.20 -0.53
CA TRP A 474 40.15 13.19 0.86
C TRP A 474 41.43 12.38 0.98
N ARG A 475 42.32 12.81 1.89
CA ARG A 475 43.60 12.15 2.15
C ARG A 475 43.80 12.03 3.65
N GLY A 476 44.26 10.87 4.11
CA GLY A 476 44.54 10.64 5.53
C GLY A 476 45.52 9.50 5.73
N ARG A 477 46.20 9.47 6.89
CA ARG A 477 47.15 8.39 7.22
C ARG A 477 46.45 7.19 7.83
N THR A 478 45.28 7.42 8.42
CA THR A 478 44.41 6.42 9.03
C THR A 478 43.00 6.52 8.45
N ALA A 479 42.19 5.47 8.59
CA ALA A 479 40.78 5.54 8.24
C ALA A 479 40.05 6.60 9.07
N MET A 480 40.46 6.80 10.33
CA MET A 480 39.88 7.80 11.21
C MET A 480 40.12 9.24 10.75
N ASP A 481 41.31 9.55 10.21
CA ASP A 481 41.60 10.88 9.65
C ASP A 481 40.57 11.21 8.55
N ILE A 482 40.32 10.23 7.68
CA ILE A 482 39.35 10.34 6.60
C ILE A 482 37.92 10.44 7.15
N TYR A 483 37.53 9.63 8.14
CA TYR A 483 36.19 9.69 8.74
C TYR A 483 35.86 11.06 9.35
N ILE A 484 36.82 11.69 10.02
CA ILE A 484 36.64 13.02 10.62
C ILE A 484 36.40 14.06 9.54
N ASP A 485 37.19 14.03 8.46
CA ASP A 485 37.04 14.94 7.33
C ASP A 485 35.78 14.64 6.47
N MET A 486 35.23 13.44 6.64
CA MET A 486 34.04 12.93 5.95
C MET A 486 32.79 12.91 6.85
N ILE A 487 32.76 13.67 7.95
CA ILE A 487 31.56 13.76 8.80
C ILE A 487 30.31 14.21 8.02
N ASN A 488 30.52 14.99 6.95
CA ASN A 488 29.48 15.44 6.01
C ASN A 488 29.40 14.59 4.74
N ILE A 489 29.90 13.34 4.73
CA ILE A 489 29.82 12.48 3.55
C ILE A 489 28.37 12.27 3.08
N GLY A 490 27.40 12.38 4.00
CA GLY A 490 25.96 12.38 3.68
C GLY A 490 25.52 13.47 2.69
N ASP A 491 26.31 14.53 2.53
CA ASP A 491 26.09 15.57 1.51
C ASP A 491 26.48 15.08 0.11
N TYR A 492 27.41 14.13 0.03
CA TYR A 492 27.96 13.61 -1.22
C TYR A 492 27.40 12.24 -1.60
N LEU A 493 26.98 11.42 -0.63
CA LEU A 493 26.40 10.09 -0.81
C LEU A 493 25.14 9.94 0.04
N VAL A 494 24.15 9.18 -0.44
CA VAL A 494 22.86 9.02 0.26
C VAL A 494 22.59 7.63 0.77
N LEU A 495 23.30 6.63 0.27
CA LEU A 495 22.99 5.24 0.58
C LEU A 495 23.80 4.76 1.79
N PRO A 496 23.17 4.39 2.91
CA PRO A 496 23.88 3.88 4.09
C PRO A 496 24.73 2.63 3.79
N SER A 497 24.29 1.78 2.87
CA SER A 497 25.07 0.61 2.45
C SER A 497 26.41 0.97 1.83
N HIS A 498 26.48 2.08 1.07
CA HIS A 498 27.73 2.59 0.51
C HIS A 498 28.67 3.08 1.60
N LEU A 499 28.13 3.78 2.62
CA LEU A 499 28.92 4.27 3.75
C LEU A 499 29.58 3.11 4.52
N VAL A 500 28.84 2.01 4.74
CA VAL A 500 29.37 0.80 5.39
C VAL A 500 30.50 0.17 4.57
N TYR A 501 30.32 0.07 3.25
CA TYR A 501 31.33 -0.47 2.35
C TYR A 501 32.59 0.40 2.32
N ILE A 502 32.45 1.72 2.18
CA ILE A 502 33.56 2.68 2.21
C ILE A 502 34.35 2.55 3.52
N GLY A 503 33.67 2.47 4.67
CA GLY A 503 34.35 2.27 5.94
C GLY A 503 35.13 0.94 6.02
N THR A 504 34.59 -0.12 5.43
CA THR A 504 35.28 -1.42 5.37
C THR A 504 36.56 -1.34 4.54
N GLU A 505 36.49 -0.73 3.36
CA GLU A 505 37.64 -0.58 2.46
C GLU A 505 38.70 0.39 3.01
N LEU A 506 38.30 1.48 3.67
CA LEU A 506 39.21 2.39 4.37
C LEU A 506 39.97 1.65 5.48
N GLN A 507 39.29 0.79 6.25
CA GLN A 507 39.95 0.02 7.30
C GLN A 507 40.94 -1.01 6.74
N ARG A 508 40.62 -1.62 5.59
CA ARG A 508 41.54 -2.53 4.86
C ARG A 508 42.76 -1.78 4.33
N ALA A 509 42.58 -0.59 3.78
CA ALA A 509 43.68 0.24 3.32
C ALA A 509 44.63 0.59 4.47
N GLU A 510 44.08 1.02 5.61
CA GLU A 510 44.87 1.30 6.82
C GLU A 510 45.62 0.05 7.32
N TYR A 511 44.96 -1.12 7.32
CA TYR A 511 45.59 -2.38 7.72
C TYR A 511 46.76 -2.74 6.80
N ALA A 512 46.61 -2.56 5.49
CA ALA A 512 47.68 -2.79 4.51
C ALA A 512 48.87 -1.86 4.76
N ILE A 513 48.65 -0.58 5.07
CA ILE A 513 49.71 0.35 5.46
C ILE A 513 50.43 -0.12 6.73
N LYS A 514 49.68 -0.47 7.78
CA LYS A 514 50.25 -0.87 9.08
C LYS A 514 51.05 -2.17 9.02
N THR A 515 50.64 -3.11 8.17
CA THR A 515 51.29 -4.41 8.01
C THR A 515 52.37 -4.42 6.92
N GLY A 516 52.59 -3.30 6.23
CA GLY A 516 53.55 -3.21 5.13
C GLY A 516 53.11 -3.98 3.87
N GLN A 517 51.82 -4.24 3.72
CA GLN A 517 51.22 -4.99 2.61
C GLN A 517 50.54 -4.08 1.58
N VAL A 518 51.04 -2.85 1.40
CA VAL A 518 50.44 -1.82 0.53
C VAL A 518 50.21 -2.33 -0.91
N GLU A 519 51.18 -3.05 -1.48
CA GLU A 519 51.09 -3.63 -2.85
C GLU A 519 49.98 -4.68 -3.00
N LYS A 520 49.46 -5.22 -1.88
CA LYS A 520 48.36 -6.20 -1.88
C LYS A 520 46.99 -5.54 -1.74
N PHE A 521 46.93 -4.25 -1.43
CA PHE A 521 45.67 -3.56 -1.34
C PHE A 521 45.13 -3.31 -2.74
N SER A 522 43.97 -3.90 -3.01
CA SER A 522 43.06 -3.49 -4.06
C SER A 522 41.73 -3.26 -3.38
N GLN A 523 41.07 -2.15 -3.71
CA GLN A 523 39.66 -2.00 -3.39
C GLN A 523 38.89 -3.15 -4.04
N ASP A 524 38.05 -3.83 -3.27
CA ASP A 524 37.21 -4.88 -3.87
C ASP A 524 36.22 -4.22 -4.82
N PRO A 525 35.98 -4.74 -6.04
CA PRO A 525 34.97 -4.17 -6.90
C PRO A 525 33.62 -4.20 -6.18
N ALA A 526 32.96 -3.04 -6.08
CA ALA A 526 31.57 -2.99 -5.68
C ALA A 526 30.79 -3.84 -6.70
N ALA A 527 30.17 -4.93 -6.26
CA ALA A 527 29.50 -5.85 -7.17
C ALA A 527 28.36 -5.12 -7.90
N ASN A 528 28.64 -4.74 -9.13
CA ASN A 528 27.66 -4.14 -10.01
C ASN A 528 26.90 -5.27 -10.73
N LYS A 529 25.63 -5.03 -11.06
CA LYS A 529 24.76 -5.93 -11.83
C LYS A 529 25.30 -6.24 -13.23
N ALA A 530 26.24 -5.43 -13.72
CA ALA A 530 26.73 -5.43 -15.10
C ALA A 530 28.22 -5.79 -15.25
N LEU A 531 28.91 -6.21 -14.18
CA LEU A 531 30.32 -6.66 -14.21
C LEU A 531 30.45 -8.15 -13.92
#